data_AF-A0A922YYF3-F1
#
_entry.id   AF-A0A922YYF3-F1
#
_cell.length_a   1.000
_cell.length_b   1.000
_cell.length_c   1.000
_cell.angle_alpha   90.00
_cell.angle_beta   90.00
_cell.angle_gamma   90.00
#
_symmetry.space_group_name_H-M   'P 1'
#
loop_
_entity.id
_entity.type
_entity.pdbx_description
1 polymer ?
#
loop_
_entity_poly.entity_id
_entity_poly.type
_entity_poly.pdbx_seq_one_letter_code
_entity_poly.pdbx_strand_id
1 'polypeptide(L)'
;MNGVFLRIREVDLYQRHVTLRLPFRFGAATVTQCPQAFVRVRAEVNGLSFEGASAELMVPKWFDKSPALTHEQNFEQLRESLRNAREAMLACSESLTPFALSQSAGEAAVAVSVARGLPRLAAQFGAAVLDKAVADAALRAVDRGWVHGLRAGVLGDPWSGQLPLVQPNEVTLRHTVGLADRLTDSDPGTDPADGLPATLEAAIRRYDLHHFKLKLCGQIDPDVERLTRIAAVLQRLGGDYRVTLDGNETFTDAASLGHFWQTLLETPALNGLLSRTLLLEQPLARAVALKESIASLGIEVPVILDESDDHAC
;
A
#
# COMPACT_ATOMS: atom_id res chain seq x y z
N MET A 1 -6.45 9.45 27.91
CA MET A 1 -5.82 10.78 27.90
C MET A 1 -6.65 11.64 26.96
N ASN A 2 -6.69 12.96 27.16
CA ASN A 2 -7.15 13.84 26.08
C ASN A 2 -6.04 13.91 25.01
N GLY A 3 -6.38 14.21 23.75
CA GLY A 3 -5.41 14.29 22.66
C GLY A 3 -4.24 15.24 22.97
N VAL A 4 -3.06 14.91 22.45
CA VAL A 4 -1.88 15.77 22.58
C VAL A 4 -2.04 16.96 21.65
N PHE A 5 -2.12 18.16 22.20
CA PHE A 5 -2.12 19.39 21.42
C PHE A 5 -0.69 19.78 21.07
N LEU A 6 -0.44 20.00 19.79
CA LEU A 6 0.86 20.35 19.26
C LEU A 6 0.76 21.47 18.25
N ARG A 7 1.85 22.21 18.07
CA ARG A 7 1.99 23.19 17.00
C ARG A 7 3.17 22.84 16.11
N ILE A 8 2.97 22.84 14.81
CA ILE A 8 4.04 22.57 13.84
C ILE A 8 4.94 23.81 13.75
N ARG A 9 6.24 23.63 13.94
CA ARG A 9 7.25 24.70 13.84
C ARG A 9 8.06 24.59 12.57
N GLU A 10 8.46 23.38 12.21
CA GLU A 10 9.26 23.10 11.03
C GLU A 10 8.82 21.81 10.36
N VAL A 11 8.95 21.77 9.04
CA VAL A 11 8.70 20.59 8.22
C VAL A 11 9.77 20.53 7.14
N ASP A 12 10.62 19.51 7.24
CA ASP A 12 11.66 19.24 6.27
C ASP A 12 11.26 18.07 5.38
N LEU A 13 11.49 18.23 4.07
CA LEU A 13 11.23 17.20 3.06
C LEU A 13 12.56 16.78 2.45
N TYR A 14 12.85 15.48 2.51
CA TYR A 14 14.03 14.87 1.89
C TYR A 14 13.58 13.78 0.91
N GLN A 15 14.46 13.44 -0.03
CA GLN A 15 14.27 12.23 -0.84
C GLN A 15 15.57 11.45 -0.93
N ARG A 16 15.43 10.13 -1.06
CA ARG A 16 16.53 9.22 -1.37
C ARG A 16 16.17 8.40 -2.60
N HIS A 17 17.15 8.16 -3.47
CA HIS A 17 16.99 7.20 -4.55
C HIS A 17 17.02 5.75 -4.01
N VAL A 18 16.03 4.94 -4.42
CA VAL A 18 15.97 3.51 -4.09
C VAL A 18 16.03 2.70 -5.38
N THR A 19 17.00 1.80 -5.45
CA THR A 19 17.09 0.77 -6.49
C THR A 19 16.57 -0.53 -5.92
N LEU A 20 15.60 -1.15 -6.59
CA LEU A 20 15.07 -2.45 -6.18
C LEU A 20 16.09 -3.51 -6.55
N ARG A 21 16.24 -4.50 -5.66
CA ARG A 21 17.14 -5.63 -5.87
C ARG A 21 16.75 -6.45 -7.11
N LEU A 22 15.45 -6.65 -7.31
CA LEU A 22 14.85 -7.32 -8.46
C LEU A 22 13.77 -6.41 -9.06
N PRO A 23 13.56 -6.42 -10.39
CA PRO A 23 12.44 -5.71 -11.01
C PRO A 23 11.11 -6.21 -10.44
N PHE A 24 10.26 -5.29 -9.99
CA PHE A 24 8.94 -5.62 -9.46
C PHE A 24 7.86 -5.16 -10.43
N ARG A 25 7.13 -6.12 -11.04
CA ARG A 25 6.05 -5.83 -11.98
C ARG A 25 4.67 -6.05 -11.37
N PHE A 26 3.82 -5.04 -11.45
CA PHE A 26 2.42 -5.07 -11.05
C PHE A 26 1.60 -4.27 -12.07
N GLY A 27 0.45 -4.82 -12.48
CA GLY A 27 -0.32 -4.28 -13.59
C GLY A 27 0.57 -4.01 -14.82
N ALA A 28 0.50 -2.79 -15.35
CA ALA A 28 1.25 -2.36 -16.53
C ALA A 28 2.69 -1.87 -16.24
N ALA A 29 3.09 -1.72 -14.96
CA ALA A 29 4.36 -1.09 -14.60
C ALA A 29 5.39 -2.12 -14.11
N THR A 30 6.65 -1.94 -14.52
CA THR A 30 7.81 -2.64 -13.93
C THR A 30 8.69 -1.60 -13.26
N VAL A 31 8.83 -1.72 -11.94
CA VAL A 31 9.63 -0.81 -11.12
C VAL A 31 10.97 -1.46 -10.83
N THR A 32 12.06 -0.82 -11.26
CA THR A 32 13.44 -1.18 -10.91
C THR A 32 14.07 -0.19 -9.95
N GLN A 33 13.50 1.01 -9.89
CA GLN A 33 13.93 2.10 -9.03
C GLN A 33 12.79 3.08 -8.83
N CYS A 34 12.74 3.70 -7.66
CA CYS A 34 11.89 4.84 -7.37
C CYS A 34 12.52 5.68 -6.25
N PRO A 35 12.19 6.97 -6.15
CA PRO A 35 12.61 7.73 -4.99
C PRO A 35 11.73 7.40 -3.77
N GLN A 36 12.31 7.53 -2.58
CA GLN A 36 11.63 7.43 -1.29
C GLN A 36 11.60 8.82 -0.67
N ALA A 37 10.42 9.30 -0.30
CA ALA A 37 10.25 10.53 0.43
C ALA A 37 10.52 10.30 1.92
N PHE A 38 11.15 11.28 2.57
CA PHE A 38 11.34 11.33 4.02
C PHE A 38 10.83 12.68 4.51
N VAL A 39 10.08 12.67 5.59
CA VAL A 39 9.55 13.87 6.22
C VAL A 39 10.03 13.90 7.65
N ARG A 40 10.52 15.07 8.07
CA ARG A 40 10.78 15.38 9.48
C ARG A 40 9.91 16.56 9.88
N VAL A 41 9.21 16.42 10.98
CA VAL A 41 8.40 17.47 11.60
C VAL A 41 9.01 17.82 12.95
N ARG A 42 9.18 19.13 13.22
CA ARG A 42 9.42 19.63 14.57
C ARG A 42 8.13 20.24 15.10
N ALA A 43 7.61 19.65 16.15
CA ALA A 43 6.40 20.09 16.83
C ALA A 43 6.72 20.65 18.23
N GLU A 44 5.94 21.62 18.67
CA GLU A 44 5.96 22.12 20.03
C GLU A 44 4.77 21.55 20.81
N VAL A 45 5.06 20.94 21.97
CA VAL A 45 4.07 20.39 22.91
C VAL A 45 4.40 20.92 24.29
N ASN A 46 3.48 21.64 24.92
CA ASN A 46 3.67 22.24 26.26
C ASN A 46 4.98 23.05 26.39
N GLY A 47 5.35 23.80 25.34
CA GLY A 47 6.58 24.61 25.30
C GLY A 47 7.88 23.82 25.06
N LEU A 48 7.80 22.50 24.92
CA LEU A 48 8.94 21.64 24.59
C LEU A 48 8.91 21.23 23.12
N SER A 49 10.08 21.02 22.53
CA SER A 49 10.22 20.64 21.13
C SER A 49 10.41 19.13 20.97
N PHE A 50 9.64 18.54 20.06
CA PHE A 50 9.69 17.13 19.71
C PHE A 50 9.80 16.95 18.21
N GLU A 51 10.64 16.00 17.79
CA GLU A 51 10.79 15.64 16.38
C GLU A 51 10.11 14.31 16.10
N GLY A 52 9.33 14.29 15.02
CA GLY A 52 8.75 13.08 14.45
C GLY A 52 9.15 12.93 12.99
N ALA A 53 9.16 11.69 12.51
CA ALA A 53 9.58 11.39 11.15
C ALA A 53 8.73 10.30 10.49
N SER A 54 8.69 10.34 9.17
CA SER A 54 8.08 9.29 8.36
C SER A 54 8.83 9.15 7.03
N ALA A 55 8.61 8.03 6.36
CA ALA A 55 9.11 7.79 5.02
C ALA A 55 8.09 7.01 4.19
N GLU A 56 8.10 7.19 2.87
CA GLU A 56 7.24 6.45 1.95
C GLU A 56 7.87 6.34 0.55
N LEU A 57 7.69 5.20 -0.12
CA LEU A 57 8.13 5.05 -1.51
C LEU A 57 7.20 5.82 -2.45
N MET A 58 7.80 6.57 -3.38
CA MET A 58 7.06 7.24 -4.45
C MET A 58 6.89 6.28 -5.62
N VAL A 59 6.02 5.28 -5.47
CA VAL A 59 5.82 4.23 -6.48
C VAL A 59 5.13 4.82 -7.73
N PRO A 60 5.74 4.73 -8.93
CA PRO A 60 5.13 5.26 -10.14
C PRO A 60 3.97 4.36 -10.59
N LYS A 61 3.02 4.90 -11.35
CA LYS A 61 1.90 4.14 -11.93
C LYS A 61 0.99 3.40 -10.94
N TRP A 62 1.07 3.74 -9.65
CA TRP A 62 0.13 3.25 -8.64
C TRP A 62 -0.88 4.34 -8.26
N PHE A 63 -0.38 5.52 -7.89
CA PHE A 63 -1.22 6.68 -7.54
C PHE A 63 -1.99 7.26 -8.73
N ASP A 64 -1.34 7.33 -9.90
CA ASP A 64 -1.90 7.79 -11.16
C ASP A 64 -1.48 6.82 -12.29
N LYS A 65 -2.46 6.06 -12.77
CA LYS A 65 -2.29 5.03 -13.80
C LYS A 65 -2.34 5.59 -15.24
N SER A 66 -2.42 6.90 -15.42
CA SER A 66 -2.49 7.52 -16.75
C SER A 66 -1.29 7.10 -17.64
N PRO A 67 -1.53 6.53 -18.84
CA PRO A 67 -0.45 6.17 -19.76
C PRO A 67 0.24 7.40 -20.35
N ALA A 68 -0.37 8.59 -20.27
CA ALA A 68 0.18 9.84 -20.80
C ALA A 68 1.32 10.42 -19.93
N LEU A 69 1.46 9.97 -18.68
CA LEU A 69 2.48 10.46 -17.76
C LEU A 69 3.76 9.62 -17.84
N THR A 70 4.90 10.24 -17.67
CA THR A 70 6.18 9.55 -17.41
C THR A 70 6.28 9.16 -15.92
N HIS A 71 7.23 8.28 -15.58
CA HIS A 71 7.53 7.99 -14.17
C HIS A 71 7.97 9.23 -13.41
N GLU A 72 8.79 10.11 -14.02
CA GLU A 72 9.23 11.34 -13.35
C GLU A 72 8.06 12.30 -13.10
N GLN A 73 7.10 12.40 -14.03
CA GLN A 73 5.88 13.18 -13.79
C GLN A 73 5.03 12.58 -12.66
N ASN A 74 4.95 11.25 -12.52
CA ASN A 74 4.31 10.64 -11.36
C ASN A 74 5.04 10.97 -10.06
N PHE A 75 6.37 10.94 -10.04
CA PHE A 75 7.14 11.35 -8.86
C PHE A 75 6.90 12.82 -8.53
N GLU A 76 6.83 13.68 -9.54
CA GLU A 76 6.57 15.10 -9.32
C GLU A 76 5.17 15.37 -8.75
N GLN A 77 4.15 14.60 -9.15
CA GLN A 77 2.83 14.67 -8.49
C GLN A 77 2.94 14.41 -6.97
N LEU A 78 3.74 13.41 -6.57
CA LEU A 78 3.91 13.07 -5.16
C LEU A 78 4.76 14.11 -4.40
N ARG A 79 5.80 14.67 -5.04
CA ARG A 79 6.56 15.79 -4.48
C ARG A 79 5.69 17.03 -4.30
N GLU A 80 4.83 17.31 -5.25
CA GLU A 80 3.91 18.44 -5.21
C GLU A 80 2.90 18.30 -4.05
N SER A 81 2.32 17.11 -3.89
CA SER A 81 1.45 16.81 -2.74
C SER A 81 2.18 17.02 -1.39
N LEU A 82 3.45 16.60 -1.27
CA LEU A 82 4.26 16.86 -0.06
C LEU A 82 4.50 18.37 0.19
N ARG A 83 4.79 19.15 -0.87
CA ARG A 83 4.96 20.62 -0.73
C ARG A 83 3.67 21.28 -0.27
N ASN A 84 2.53 20.90 -0.83
CA ASN A 84 1.21 21.42 -0.45
C ASN A 84 0.88 21.08 1.00
N ALA A 85 1.16 19.85 1.43
CA ALA A 85 0.96 19.43 2.82
C ALA A 85 1.83 20.21 3.80
N ARG A 86 3.11 20.43 3.46
CA ARG A 86 4.01 21.28 4.25
C ARG A 86 3.48 22.70 4.39
N GLU A 87 3.09 23.31 3.28
CA GLU A 87 2.58 24.69 3.27
C GLU A 87 1.33 24.82 4.17
N ALA A 88 0.39 23.89 4.04
CA ALA A 88 -0.82 23.89 4.86
C ALA A 88 -0.53 23.70 6.36
N MET A 89 0.36 22.77 6.72
CA MET A 89 0.71 22.54 8.13
C MET A 89 1.45 23.72 8.76
N LEU A 90 2.37 24.37 8.02
CA LEU A 90 3.10 25.55 8.51
C LEU A 90 2.22 26.81 8.59
N ALA A 91 1.14 26.88 7.80
CA ALA A 91 0.16 27.96 7.89
C ALA A 91 -0.73 27.85 9.15
N CYS A 92 -0.81 26.67 9.78
CA CYS A 92 -1.56 26.48 11.01
C CYS A 92 -0.81 27.05 12.22
N SER A 93 -1.32 28.16 12.76
CA SER A 93 -0.73 28.83 13.95
C SER A 93 -1.29 28.33 15.28
N GLU A 94 -2.36 27.54 15.24
CA GLU A 94 -3.02 27.00 16.42
C GLU A 94 -2.31 25.75 16.95
N SER A 95 -2.51 25.46 18.23
CA SER A 95 -2.13 24.16 18.78
C SER A 95 -3.31 23.22 18.60
N LEU A 96 -3.12 22.14 17.84
CA LEU A 96 -4.15 21.17 17.49
C LEU A 96 -3.69 19.75 17.82
N THR A 97 -4.64 18.83 18.02
CA THR A 97 -4.31 17.40 18.04
C THR A 97 -3.89 16.91 16.66
N PRO A 98 -3.07 15.84 16.53
CA PRO A 98 -2.76 15.22 15.24
C PRO A 98 -4.00 14.99 14.35
N PHE A 99 -5.08 14.45 14.93
CA PHE A 99 -6.34 14.22 14.22
C PHE A 99 -6.96 15.53 13.71
N ALA A 100 -7.13 16.53 14.57
CA ALA A 100 -7.67 17.84 14.17
C ALA A 100 -6.79 18.54 13.11
N LEU A 101 -5.47 18.37 13.16
CA LEU A 101 -4.55 18.93 12.15
C LEU A 101 -4.74 18.24 10.80
N SER A 102 -4.88 16.91 10.77
CA SER A 102 -5.19 16.14 9.57
C SER A 102 -6.53 16.59 8.95
N GLN A 103 -7.58 16.69 9.77
CA GLN A 103 -8.93 17.13 9.33
C GLN A 103 -9.01 18.58 8.85
N SER A 104 -8.01 19.42 9.16
CA SER A 104 -7.98 20.83 8.77
C SER A 104 -6.90 21.10 7.72
N ALA A 105 -5.65 21.21 8.16
CA ALA A 105 -4.51 21.46 7.28
C ALA A 105 -4.28 20.32 6.27
N GLY A 106 -4.48 19.06 6.68
CA GLY A 106 -4.37 17.91 5.77
C GLY A 106 -5.40 17.97 4.65
N GLU A 107 -6.69 18.13 4.97
CA GLU A 107 -7.76 18.29 3.97
C GLU A 107 -7.55 19.52 3.07
N ALA A 108 -7.09 20.65 3.64
CA ALA A 108 -6.75 21.83 2.84
C ALA A 108 -5.62 21.53 1.83
N ALA A 109 -4.59 20.78 2.23
CA ALA A 109 -3.52 20.37 1.33
C ALA A 109 -3.99 19.44 0.21
N VAL A 110 -4.90 18.51 0.52
CA VAL A 110 -5.54 17.64 -0.47
C VAL A 110 -6.35 18.47 -1.45
N ALA A 111 -7.17 19.41 -0.97
CA ALA A 111 -7.97 20.29 -1.82
C ALA A 111 -7.11 21.13 -2.78
N VAL A 112 -6.01 21.71 -2.28
CA VAL A 112 -5.04 22.45 -3.12
C VAL A 112 -4.41 21.53 -4.17
N SER A 113 -4.03 20.32 -3.79
CA SER A 113 -3.41 19.34 -4.70
C SER A 113 -4.39 18.92 -5.81
N VAL A 114 -5.65 18.65 -5.46
CA VAL A 114 -6.70 18.34 -6.44
C VAL A 114 -6.96 19.54 -7.36
N ALA A 115 -7.01 20.77 -6.82
CA ALA A 115 -7.17 21.97 -7.63
C ALA A 115 -6.01 22.21 -8.62
N ARG A 116 -4.81 21.67 -8.31
CA ARG A 116 -3.65 21.64 -9.22
C ARG A 116 -3.68 20.48 -10.22
N GLY A 117 -4.76 19.70 -10.24
CA GLY A 117 -4.99 18.63 -11.22
C GLY A 117 -4.41 17.26 -10.84
N LEU A 118 -3.98 17.07 -9.58
CA LEU A 118 -3.57 15.74 -9.12
C LEU A 118 -4.80 14.87 -8.90
N PRO A 119 -4.78 13.57 -9.30
CA PRO A 119 -5.83 12.65 -8.89
C PRO A 119 -5.84 12.51 -7.37
N ARG A 120 -7.02 12.24 -6.80
CA ARG A 120 -7.22 12.31 -5.34
C ARG A 120 -6.29 11.37 -4.57
N LEU A 121 -6.03 10.16 -5.06
CA LEU A 121 -5.05 9.26 -4.44
C LEU A 121 -3.63 9.87 -4.37
N ALA A 122 -3.15 10.52 -5.43
CA ALA A 122 -1.86 11.22 -5.43
C ALA A 122 -1.89 12.48 -4.53
N ALA A 123 -3.02 13.20 -4.51
CA ALA A 123 -3.20 14.39 -3.70
C ALA A 123 -3.12 14.10 -2.18
N GLN A 124 -3.56 12.92 -1.74
CA GLN A 124 -3.53 12.47 -0.35
C GLN A 124 -2.15 12.02 0.14
N PHE A 125 -1.24 11.70 -0.76
CA PHE A 125 0.09 11.17 -0.42
C PHE A 125 0.85 12.05 0.59
N GLY A 126 0.97 13.35 0.29
CA GLY A 126 1.70 14.30 1.12
C GLY A 126 1.08 14.44 2.50
N ALA A 127 -0.24 14.60 2.58
CA ALA A 127 -0.96 14.70 3.85
C ALA A 127 -0.73 13.44 4.70
N ALA A 128 -0.90 12.24 4.13
CA ALA A 128 -0.70 10.99 4.84
C ALA A 128 0.75 10.79 5.34
N VAL A 129 1.75 11.18 4.54
CA VAL A 129 3.16 11.09 4.97
C VAL A 129 3.43 12.06 6.12
N LEU A 130 2.93 13.30 6.05
CA LEU A 130 3.12 14.27 7.13
C LEU A 130 2.35 13.86 8.40
N ASP A 131 1.14 13.33 8.29
CA ASP A 131 0.34 12.86 9.43
C ASP A 131 1.08 11.76 10.22
N LYS A 132 1.76 10.83 9.52
CA LYS A 132 2.64 9.84 10.17
C LYS A 132 3.75 10.50 10.99
N ALA A 133 4.40 11.54 10.45
CA ALA A 133 5.47 12.25 11.15
C ALA A 133 4.95 13.08 12.33
N VAL A 134 3.77 13.70 12.20
CA VAL A 134 3.10 14.43 13.28
C VAL A 134 2.70 13.48 14.42
N ALA A 135 2.16 12.31 14.08
CA ALA A 135 1.81 11.28 15.04
C ALA A 135 3.06 10.75 15.79
N ASP A 136 4.17 10.50 15.09
CA ASP A 136 5.45 10.13 15.73
C ASP A 136 5.92 11.21 16.73
N ALA A 137 5.84 12.50 16.36
CA ALA A 137 6.18 13.60 17.26
C ALA A 137 5.29 13.63 18.52
N ALA A 138 3.97 13.46 18.35
CA ALA A 138 3.00 13.44 19.44
C ALA A 138 3.22 12.26 20.40
N LEU A 139 3.52 11.09 19.86
CA LEU A 139 3.81 9.87 20.62
C LEU A 139 5.10 9.99 21.44
N ARG A 140 6.15 10.57 20.85
CA ARG A 140 7.41 10.87 21.54
C ARG A 140 7.22 11.90 22.65
N ALA A 141 6.36 12.89 22.45
CA ALA A 141 6.06 13.90 23.46
C ALA A 141 5.49 13.33 24.77
N VAL A 142 4.90 12.14 24.72
CA VAL A 142 4.33 11.45 25.89
C VAL A 142 5.05 10.14 26.23
N ASP A 143 6.19 9.86 25.58
CA ASP A 143 6.97 8.63 25.75
C ASP A 143 6.11 7.36 25.60
N ARG A 144 5.44 7.23 24.45
CA ARG A 144 4.61 6.06 24.13
C ARG A 144 4.89 5.54 22.72
N GLY A 145 4.90 4.22 22.58
CA GLY A 145 4.85 3.58 21.27
C GLY A 145 3.46 3.69 20.62
N TRP A 146 3.39 3.45 19.31
CA TRP A 146 2.20 3.64 18.47
C TRP A 146 0.92 3.02 19.05
N VAL A 147 0.95 1.71 19.34
CA VAL A 147 -0.20 0.95 19.83
C VAL A 147 -0.74 1.49 21.16
N HIS A 148 0.15 1.72 22.12
CA HIS A 148 -0.24 2.21 23.45
C HIS A 148 -0.67 3.69 23.42
N GLY A 149 -0.03 4.51 22.57
CA GLY A 149 -0.38 5.91 22.43
C GLY A 149 -1.72 6.11 21.71
N LEU A 150 -2.01 5.34 20.66
CA LEU A 150 -3.33 5.31 20.01
C LEU A 150 -4.44 5.01 21.02
N ARG A 151 -4.30 3.93 21.80
CA ARG A 151 -5.29 3.58 22.84
C ARG A 151 -5.35 4.61 23.97
N ALA A 152 -4.25 5.29 24.26
CA ALA A 152 -4.27 6.38 25.22
C ALA A 152 -5.03 7.61 24.70
N GLY A 153 -5.36 7.68 23.40
CA GLY A 153 -6.03 8.79 22.76
C GLY A 153 -5.08 9.90 22.33
N VAL A 154 -3.77 9.62 22.18
CA VAL A 154 -2.73 10.62 21.91
C VAL A 154 -3.01 11.44 20.65
N LEU A 155 -3.56 10.80 19.60
CA LEU A 155 -3.84 11.50 18.34
C LEU A 155 -5.07 12.42 18.41
N GLY A 156 -5.91 12.26 19.43
CA GLY A 156 -7.13 13.06 19.60
C GLY A 156 -8.30 12.66 18.70
N ASP A 157 -8.21 11.52 18.00
CA ASP A 157 -9.34 10.96 17.27
C ASP A 157 -10.35 10.31 18.24
N PRO A 158 -11.66 10.32 17.91
CA PRO A 158 -12.69 9.89 18.84
C PRO A 158 -12.79 8.36 19.00
N TRP A 159 -12.10 7.58 18.17
CA TRP A 159 -12.29 6.13 18.05
C TRP A 159 -11.17 5.33 18.70
N SER A 160 -9.90 5.71 18.51
CA SER A 160 -8.73 4.91 18.88
C SER A 160 -8.66 4.57 20.36
N GLY A 161 -9.09 5.50 21.23
CA GLY A 161 -9.13 5.27 22.67
C GLY A 161 -10.11 4.18 23.11
N GLN A 162 -11.07 3.83 22.26
CA GLN A 162 -12.12 2.84 22.52
C GLN A 162 -11.81 1.48 21.87
N LEU A 163 -10.76 1.39 21.04
CA LEU A 163 -10.44 0.16 20.33
C LEU A 163 -10.00 -0.95 21.30
N PRO A 164 -10.62 -2.14 21.23
CA PRO A 164 -10.11 -3.30 21.93
C PRO A 164 -8.81 -3.74 21.25
N LEU A 165 -7.67 -3.50 21.91
CA LEU A 165 -6.40 -3.98 21.38
C LEU A 165 -6.28 -5.48 21.57
N VAL A 166 -5.99 -6.17 20.46
CA VAL A 166 -5.37 -7.49 20.46
C VAL A 166 -3.86 -7.28 20.43
N GLN A 167 -3.13 -7.98 21.31
CA GLN A 167 -1.66 -8.01 21.26
C GLN A 167 -1.24 -9.33 20.63
N PRO A 168 -1.05 -9.39 19.30
CA PRO A 168 -0.59 -10.61 18.67
C PRO A 168 0.87 -10.87 19.04
N ASN A 169 1.21 -12.12 19.32
CA ASN A 169 2.61 -12.53 19.54
C ASN A 169 3.39 -12.67 18.22
N GLU A 170 2.68 -12.73 17.10
CA GLU A 170 3.24 -12.93 15.77
C GLU A 170 2.43 -12.19 14.70
N VAL A 171 3.09 -11.80 13.61
CA VAL A 171 2.44 -11.22 12.43
C VAL A 171 2.88 -12.01 11.22
N THR A 172 1.92 -12.56 10.50
CA THR A 172 2.16 -13.30 9.27
C THR A 172 2.43 -12.34 8.12
N LEU A 173 3.63 -12.43 7.53
CA LEU A 173 3.98 -11.66 6.35
C LEU A 173 3.57 -12.41 5.09
N ARG A 174 2.84 -11.74 4.19
CA ARG A 174 2.53 -12.24 2.85
C ARG A 174 3.66 -11.85 1.91
N HIS A 175 4.35 -12.84 1.34
CA HIS A 175 5.34 -12.59 0.29
C HIS A 175 4.62 -12.26 -1.02
N THR A 176 4.86 -11.07 -1.56
CA THR A 176 4.23 -10.67 -2.82
C THR A 176 4.99 -11.25 -3.99
N VAL A 177 4.30 -12.01 -4.84
CA VAL A 177 4.82 -12.57 -6.10
C VAL A 177 4.34 -11.68 -7.23
N GLY A 178 5.25 -10.82 -7.71
CA GLY A 178 5.03 -9.93 -8.85
C GLY A 178 4.94 -10.68 -10.18
N LEU A 179 4.48 -10.00 -11.24
CA LEU A 179 4.29 -10.60 -12.56
C LEU A 179 5.60 -10.97 -13.27
N ALA A 180 6.71 -10.34 -12.88
CA ALA A 180 8.06 -10.58 -13.44
C ALA A 180 8.92 -11.52 -12.58
N ASP A 181 8.42 -11.94 -11.40
CA ASP A 181 9.19 -12.75 -10.49
C ASP A 181 9.44 -14.13 -11.10
N ARG A 182 10.70 -14.57 -11.02
CA ARG A 182 11.12 -15.93 -11.37
C ARG A 182 10.58 -16.89 -10.32
N LEU A 183 9.93 -17.96 -10.77
CA LEU A 183 9.35 -18.95 -9.89
C LEU A 183 10.40 -20.00 -9.48
N THR A 184 11.27 -20.36 -10.42
CA THR A 184 12.32 -21.39 -10.26
C THR A 184 13.59 -20.97 -10.99
N ASP A 185 14.70 -21.68 -10.74
CA ASP A 185 15.99 -21.35 -11.35
C ASP A 185 16.02 -21.55 -12.86
N SER A 186 15.10 -22.37 -13.42
CA SER A 186 14.95 -22.52 -14.88
C SER A 186 14.32 -21.31 -15.56
N ASP A 187 13.71 -20.40 -14.80
CA ASP A 187 13.12 -19.19 -15.37
C ASP A 187 14.22 -18.22 -15.79
N PRO A 188 14.11 -17.57 -16.96
CA PRO A 188 15.13 -16.65 -17.44
C PRO A 188 15.25 -15.42 -16.52
N GLY A 189 16.47 -14.93 -16.34
CA GLY A 189 16.78 -13.70 -15.63
C GLY A 189 18.16 -13.74 -14.98
N THR A 190 18.42 -12.75 -14.12
CA THR A 190 19.72 -12.61 -13.44
C THR A 190 19.61 -12.99 -11.97
N ASP A 191 20.60 -13.71 -11.47
CA ASP A 191 20.81 -13.94 -10.04
C ASP A 191 21.78 -12.88 -9.50
N PRO A 192 21.33 -11.94 -8.64
CA PRO A 192 22.25 -11.04 -7.96
C PRO A 192 23.23 -11.84 -7.09
N ALA A 193 24.52 -11.56 -7.21
CA ALA A 193 25.58 -12.22 -6.43
C ALA A 193 25.68 -11.68 -4.98
N ASP A 194 24.54 -11.51 -4.31
CA ASP A 194 24.42 -10.94 -2.97
C ASP A 194 24.01 -11.96 -1.89
N GLY A 195 23.89 -13.24 -2.27
CA GLY A 195 23.57 -14.34 -1.37
C GLY A 195 22.11 -14.42 -0.93
N LEU A 196 21.22 -13.61 -1.53
CA LEU A 196 19.79 -13.62 -1.27
C LEU A 196 19.04 -14.41 -2.38
N PRO A 197 17.88 -15.01 -2.08
CA PRO A 197 17.12 -15.79 -3.06
C PRO A 197 16.59 -14.90 -4.20
N ALA A 198 16.68 -15.38 -5.44
CA ALA A 198 16.23 -14.65 -6.63
C ALA A 198 15.02 -15.31 -7.31
N THR A 199 14.51 -16.41 -6.75
CA THR A 199 13.34 -17.14 -7.23
C THR A 199 12.38 -17.38 -6.07
N LEU A 200 11.09 -17.53 -6.38
CA LEU A 200 10.06 -17.87 -5.38
C LEU A 200 10.43 -19.15 -4.64
N GLU A 201 10.84 -20.20 -5.35
CA GLU A 201 11.21 -21.48 -4.76
C GLU A 201 12.38 -21.34 -3.76
N ALA A 202 13.41 -20.56 -4.10
CA ALA A 202 14.52 -20.27 -3.19
C ALA A 202 14.09 -19.41 -2.00
N ALA A 203 13.21 -18.43 -2.21
CA ALA A 203 12.71 -17.55 -1.16
C ALA A 203 11.88 -18.32 -0.12
N ILE A 204 11.03 -19.26 -0.58
CA ILE A 204 10.25 -20.14 0.30
C ILE A 204 11.19 -20.94 1.21
N ARG A 205 12.18 -21.63 0.63
CA ARG A 205 13.13 -22.44 1.42
C ARG A 205 13.95 -21.59 2.40
N ARG A 206 14.35 -20.39 2.01
CA ARG A 206 15.25 -19.53 2.79
C ARG A 206 14.57 -18.84 3.97
N TYR A 207 13.29 -18.51 3.82
CA TYR A 207 12.54 -17.68 4.78
C TYR A 207 11.30 -18.39 5.37
N ASP A 208 11.10 -19.68 5.06
CA ASP A 208 9.97 -20.48 5.53
C ASP A 208 8.61 -19.84 5.19
N LEU A 209 8.49 -19.36 3.95
CA LEU A 209 7.32 -18.62 3.49
C LEU A 209 6.15 -19.57 3.25
N HIS A 210 5.00 -19.22 3.82
CA HIS A 210 3.77 -20.00 3.70
C HIS A 210 2.53 -19.13 3.39
N HIS A 211 2.71 -17.81 3.24
CA HIS A 211 1.65 -16.88 2.84
C HIS A 211 2.10 -16.02 1.67
N PHE A 212 1.26 -15.91 0.64
CA PHE A 212 1.62 -15.25 -0.62
C PHE A 212 0.54 -14.27 -1.08
N LYS A 213 0.97 -13.18 -1.73
CA LYS A 213 0.09 -12.28 -2.49
C LYS A 213 0.46 -12.37 -3.96
N LEU A 214 -0.42 -12.93 -4.79
CA LEU A 214 -0.15 -13.20 -6.20
C LEU A 214 -0.74 -12.08 -7.05
N LYS A 215 0.12 -11.35 -7.77
CA LYS A 215 -0.32 -10.31 -8.71
C LYS A 215 -0.91 -10.95 -9.96
N LEU A 216 -2.05 -10.44 -10.41
CA LEU A 216 -2.69 -10.80 -11.67
C LEU A 216 -2.41 -9.72 -12.72
N CYS A 217 -2.37 -10.10 -13.99
CA CYS A 217 -2.31 -9.17 -15.11
C CYS A 217 -3.66 -8.98 -15.82
N GLY A 218 -4.73 -9.59 -15.31
CA GLY A 218 -6.10 -9.50 -15.82
C GLY A 218 -6.29 -10.10 -17.21
N GLN A 219 -5.37 -10.94 -17.66
CA GLN A 219 -5.47 -11.68 -18.92
C GLN A 219 -5.59 -13.15 -18.61
N ILE A 220 -6.64 -13.80 -19.13
CA ILE A 220 -7.00 -15.18 -18.77
C ILE A 220 -5.82 -16.14 -18.99
N ASP A 221 -5.33 -16.28 -20.22
CA ASP A 221 -4.32 -17.29 -20.52
C ASP A 221 -3.00 -17.07 -19.74
N PRO A 222 -2.42 -15.85 -19.71
CA PRO A 222 -1.18 -15.61 -18.96
C PRO A 222 -1.34 -15.80 -17.44
N ASP A 223 -2.45 -15.38 -16.85
CA ASP A 223 -2.69 -15.55 -15.42
C ASP A 223 -2.95 -17.03 -15.08
N VAL A 224 -3.72 -17.76 -15.89
CA VAL A 224 -3.93 -19.21 -15.70
C VAL A 224 -2.61 -19.97 -15.79
N GLU A 225 -1.78 -19.68 -16.79
CA GLU A 225 -0.45 -20.28 -16.93
C GLU A 225 0.42 -19.98 -15.71
N ARG A 226 0.50 -18.70 -15.31
CA ARG A 226 1.35 -18.26 -14.19
C ARG A 226 0.88 -18.86 -12.88
N LEU A 227 -0.42 -18.81 -12.56
CA LEU A 227 -0.99 -19.38 -11.35
C LEU A 227 -0.79 -20.90 -11.29
N THR A 228 -0.90 -21.59 -12.43
CA THR A 228 -0.65 -23.05 -12.51
C THR A 228 0.80 -23.37 -12.17
N ARG A 229 1.76 -22.59 -12.71
CA ARG A 229 3.18 -22.77 -12.39
C ARG A 229 3.49 -22.45 -10.92
N ILE A 230 2.88 -21.41 -10.35
CA ILE A 230 2.99 -21.08 -8.92
C ILE A 230 2.43 -22.24 -8.07
N ALA A 231 1.23 -22.73 -8.39
CA ALA A 231 0.61 -23.84 -7.68
C ALA A 231 1.51 -25.09 -7.68
N ALA A 232 2.16 -25.40 -8.81
CA ALA A 232 3.11 -26.50 -8.91
C ALA A 232 4.34 -26.31 -8.00
N VAL A 233 4.90 -25.09 -7.89
CA VAL A 233 6.00 -24.79 -6.97
C VAL A 233 5.56 -24.99 -5.52
N LEU A 234 4.40 -24.43 -5.14
CA LEU A 234 3.88 -24.54 -3.78
C LEU A 234 3.56 -25.99 -3.38
N GLN A 235 3.01 -26.78 -4.31
CA GLN A 235 2.70 -28.18 -4.08
C GLN A 235 3.95 -29.04 -3.86
N ARG A 236 5.03 -28.82 -4.64
CA ARG A 236 6.28 -29.59 -4.51
C ARG A 236 6.97 -29.38 -3.18
N LEU A 237 6.84 -28.20 -2.58
CA LEU A 237 7.49 -27.86 -1.31
C LEU A 237 6.77 -28.47 -0.10
N GLY A 238 5.53 -28.96 -0.26
CA GLY A 238 4.91 -29.91 0.67
C GLY A 238 4.36 -29.33 1.97
N GLY A 239 4.06 -28.03 2.05
CA GLY A 239 3.52 -27.37 3.25
C GLY A 239 2.08 -26.87 3.10
N ASP A 240 1.45 -26.51 4.24
CA ASP A 240 0.22 -25.71 4.20
C ASP A 240 0.57 -24.26 3.80
N TYR A 241 -0.25 -23.66 2.94
CA TYR A 241 -0.05 -22.30 2.47
C TYR A 241 -1.36 -21.56 2.28
N ARG A 242 -1.29 -20.23 2.28
CA ARG A 242 -2.42 -19.35 1.93
C ARG A 242 -2.02 -18.36 0.86
N VAL A 243 -2.96 -18.00 0.00
CA VAL A 243 -2.75 -17.00 -1.05
C VAL A 243 -3.80 -15.91 -1.00
N THR A 244 -3.45 -14.74 -1.49
CA THR A 244 -4.40 -13.71 -1.89
C THR A 244 -4.14 -13.36 -3.34
N LEU A 245 -5.19 -13.08 -4.09
CA LEU A 245 -5.07 -12.62 -5.47
C LEU A 245 -5.21 -11.10 -5.50
N ASP A 246 -4.42 -10.43 -6.31
CA ASP A 246 -4.47 -8.97 -6.45
C ASP A 246 -4.56 -8.60 -7.92
N GLY A 247 -5.73 -8.06 -8.29
CA GLY A 247 -6.04 -7.63 -9.64
C GLY A 247 -5.51 -6.25 -10.00
N ASN A 248 -5.10 -5.42 -9.03
CA ASN A 248 -4.45 -4.13 -9.23
C ASN A 248 -5.16 -3.24 -10.28
N GLU A 249 -6.51 -3.21 -10.25
CA GLU A 249 -7.38 -2.49 -11.19
C GLU A 249 -7.37 -2.98 -12.65
N THR A 250 -7.05 -4.25 -12.91
CA THR A 250 -6.84 -4.72 -14.30
C THR A 250 -8.12 -5.10 -15.04
N PHE A 251 -9.24 -5.35 -14.35
CA PHE A 251 -10.53 -5.65 -14.99
C PHE A 251 -11.34 -4.38 -15.22
N THR A 252 -11.82 -4.20 -16.46
CA THR A 252 -12.54 -2.98 -16.88
C THR A 252 -13.99 -2.92 -16.42
N ASP A 253 -14.58 -4.07 -16.11
CA ASP A 253 -16.00 -4.24 -15.78
C ASP A 253 -16.25 -5.58 -15.05
N ALA A 254 -17.40 -5.71 -14.41
CA ALA A 254 -17.80 -6.90 -13.66
C ALA A 254 -17.93 -8.16 -14.54
N ALA A 255 -18.27 -8.02 -15.82
CA ALA A 255 -18.42 -9.16 -16.73
C ALA A 255 -17.07 -9.81 -17.04
N SER A 256 -16.04 -9.02 -17.35
CA SER A 256 -14.68 -9.49 -17.58
C SER A 256 -14.09 -10.18 -16.34
N LEU A 257 -14.33 -9.62 -15.15
CA LEU A 257 -13.97 -10.24 -13.88
C LEU A 257 -14.70 -11.59 -13.67
N GLY A 258 -16.00 -11.64 -13.96
CA GLY A 258 -16.80 -12.85 -13.84
C GLY A 258 -16.30 -13.97 -14.74
N HIS A 259 -16.07 -13.68 -16.01
CA HIS A 259 -15.50 -14.65 -16.96
C HIS A 259 -14.12 -15.15 -16.53
N PHE A 260 -13.27 -14.23 -16.04
CA PHE A 260 -11.96 -14.59 -15.50
C PHE A 260 -12.09 -15.55 -14.32
N TRP A 261 -12.91 -15.22 -13.33
CA TRP A 261 -13.10 -16.04 -12.14
C TRP A 261 -13.66 -17.43 -12.45
N GLN A 262 -14.66 -17.51 -13.33
CA GLN A 262 -15.21 -18.79 -13.79
C GLN A 262 -14.14 -19.65 -14.47
N THR A 263 -13.29 -19.05 -15.30
CA THR A 263 -12.19 -19.79 -15.95
C THR A 263 -11.21 -20.36 -14.91
N LEU A 264 -10.93 -19.62 -13.82
CA LEU A 264 -10.09 -20.16 -12.75
C LEU A 264 -10.74 -21.38 -12.08
N LEU A 265 -12.05 -21.32 -11.79
CA LEU A 265 -12.82 -22.42 -11.20
C LEU A 265 -12.86 -23.66 -12.10
N GLU A 266 -12.96 -23.46 -13.41
CA GLU A 266 -12.99 -24.54 -14.40
C GLU A 266 -11.61 -25.15 -14.68
N THR A 267 -10.52 -24.56 -14.17
CA THR A 267 -9.15 -25.03 -14.38
C THR A 267 -8.73 -26.00 -13.25
N PRO A 268 -8.67 -27.33 -13.48
CA PRO A 268 -8.48 -28.30 -12.40
C PRO A 268 -7.14 -28.16 -11.66
N ALA A 269 -6.10 -27.68 -12.35
CA ALA A 269 -4.79 -27.44 -11.76
C ALA A 269 -4.80 -26.32 -10.71
N LEU A 270 -5.82 -25.44 -10.71
CA LEU A 270 -5.95 -24.32 -9.80
C LEU A 270 -6.85 -24.61 -8.59
N ASN A 271 -7.60 -25.71 -8.56
CA ASN A 271 -8.50 -26.06 -7.46
C ASN A 271 -7.82 -26.01 -6.08
N GLY A 272 -6.59 -26.53 -6.00
CA GLY A 272 -5.80 -26.51 -4.76
C GLY A 272 -5.38 -25.10 -4.32
N LEU A 273 -5.07 -24.22 -5.27
CA LEU A 273 -4.72 -22.83 -5.01
C LEU A 273 -5.96 -22.03 -4.61
N LEU A 274 -7.07 -22.16 -5.35
CA LEU A 274 -8.32 -21.45 -5.09
C LEU A 274 -8.94 -21.80 -3.74
N SER A 275 -8.92 -23.07 -3.34
CA SER A 275 -9.37 -23.49 -2.01
C SER A 275 -8.52 -22.92 -0.86
N ARG A 276 -7.33 -22.37 -1.15
CA ARG A 276 -6.42 -21.70 -0.19
C ARG A 276 -6.39 -20.17 -0.38
N THR A 277 -7.20 -19.64 -1.28
CA THR A 277 -7.32 -18.19 -1.50
C THR A 277 -8.13 -17.56 -0.38
N LEU A 278 -7.55 -16.58 0.30
CA LEU A 278 -8.19 -15.88 1.41
C LEU A 278 -9.06 -14.70 0.95
N LEU A 279 -8.66 -14.03 -0.13
CA LEU A 279 -9.35 -12.85 -0.67
C LEU A 279 -8.88 -12.53 -2.09
N LEU A 280 -9.66 -11.69 -2.76
CA LEU A 280 -9.33 -11.00 -4.01
C LEU A 280 -9.25 -9.49 -3.75
N GLU A 281 -8.13 -8.87 -4.10
CA GLU A 281 -7.81 -7.46 -3.83
C GLU A 281 -7.93 -6.63 -5.12
N GLN A 282 -8.67 -5.51 -5.02
CA GLN A 282 -8.91 -4.51 -6.06
C GLN A 282 -8.94 -5.06 -7.50
N PRO A 283 -9.89 -5.97 -7.84
CA PRO A 283 -9.94 -6.52 -9.19
C PRO A 283 -10.35 -5.48 -10.23
N LEU A 284 -11.38 -4.69 -9.93
CA LEU A 284 -11.96 -3.72 -10.85
C LEU A 284 -11.20 -2.40 -10.84
N ALA A 285 -11.19 -1.73 -12.00
CA ALA A 285 -10.70 -0.36 -12.10
C ALA A 285 -11.45 0.60 -11.17
N ARG A 286 -10.74 1.53 -10.52
CA ARG A 286 -11.33 2.39 -9.48
C ARG A 286 -12.48 3.26 -9.98
N ALA A 287 -12.50 3.55 -11.29
CA ALA A 287 -13.58 4.30 -11.93
C ALA A 287 -14.95 3.58 -11.89
N VAL A 288 -14.96 2.25 -11.75
CA VAL A 288 -16.16 1.40 -11.76
C VAL A 288 -16.34 0.55 -10.50
N ALA A 289 -15.29 0.37 -9.69
CA ALA A 289 -15.29 -0.54 -8.53
C ALA A 289 -16.42 -0.28 -7.52
N LEU A 290 -16.85 0.96 -7.33
CA LEU A 290 -17.97 1.33 -6.45
C LEU A 290 -19.33 1.46 -7.17
N LYS A 291 -19.36 1.27 -8.49
CA LYS A 291 -20.56 1.45 -9.32
C LYS A 291 -21.15 0.12 -9.78
N GLU A 292 -20.31 -0.88 -9.98
CA GLU A 292 -20.72 -2.18 -10.49
C GLU A 292 -20.83 -3.22 -9.38
N SER A 293 -21.93 -3.97 -9.38
CA SER A 293 -22.12 -5.07 -8.44
C SER A 293 -21.39 -6.33 -8.92
N ILE A 294 -20.64 -6.95 -8.02
CA ILE A 294 -19.98 -8.24 -8.25
C ILE A 294 -20.69 -9.42 -7.56
N ALA A 295 -21.83 -9.17 -6.89
CA ALA A 295 -22.49 -10.16 -6.03
C ALA A 295 -22.93 -11.43 -6.79
N SER A 296 -23.24 -11.32 -8.08
CA SER A 296 -23.68 -12.43 -8.92
C SER A 296 -22.55 -13.18 -9.64
N LEU A 297 -21.28 -12.82 -9.42
CA LEU A 297 -20.16 -13.39 -10.18
C LEU A 297 -19.66 -14.75 -9.65
N GLY A 298 -20.18 -15.22 -8.51
CA GLY A 298 -19.75 -16.49 -7.91
C GLY A 298 -18.34 -16.43 -7.31
N ILE A 299 -17.88 -15.23 -6.93
CA ILE A 299 -16.60 -15.05 -6.21
C ILE A 299 -16.83 -15.42 -4.75
N GLU A 300 -16.37 -16.60 -4.35
CA GLU A 300 -16.62 -17.19 -3.02
C GLU A 300 -15.61 -16.74 -1.95
N VAL A 301 -14.74 -15.79 -2.27
CA VAL A 301 -13.78 -15.19 -1.34
C VAL A 301 -14.12 -13.72 -1.11
N PRO A 302 -13.80 -13.14 0.06
CA PRO A 302 -13.90 -11.70 0.27
C PRO A 302 -13.20 -10.91 -0.83
N VAL A 303 -13.85 -9.85 -1.30
CA VAL A 303 -13.25 -8.87 -2.21
C VAL A 303 -13.01 -7.58 -1.45
N ILE A 304 -11.76 -7.09 -1.48
CA ILE A 304 -11.36 -5.87 -0.78
C ILE A 304 -10.98 -4.77 -1.78
N LEU A 305 -11.16 -3.52 -1.36
CA LEU A 305 -10.70 -2.34 -2.08
C LEU A 305 -9.31 -1.95 -1.56
N ASP A 306 -8.47 -1.44 -2.47
CA ASP A 306 -7.16 -0.84 -2.19
C ASP A 306 -7.13 0.55 -2.85
N GLU A 307 -6.84 0.63 -4.15
CA GLU A 307 -6.74 1.92 -4.85
C GLU A 307 -8.06 2.72 -4.97
N SER A 308 -9.21 2.07 -4.76
CA SER A 308 -10.53 2.72 -4.75
C SER A 308 -10.90 3.39 -3.44
N ASP A 309 -10.13 3.21 -2.37
CA ASP A 309 -10.37 3.87 -1.09
C ASP A 309 -9.79 5.31 -1.09
N ASP A 310 -10.06 6.06 -2.16
CA ASP A 310 -9.54 7.41 -2.36
C ASP A 310 -10.62 8.50 -2.27
N HIS A 311 -11.87 8.13 -2.00
CA HIS A 311 -13.02 9.05 -1.97
C HIS A 311 -13.13 9.82 -0.65
N ALA A 312 -13.70 11.02 -0.69
CA ALA A 312 -14.13 11.71 0.53
C ALA A 312 -15.34 10.96 1.10
N CYS A 313 -15.34 10.71 2.42
CA CYS A 313 -16.53 10.26 3.13
C CYS A 313 -17.63 11.33 3.12
#